data_AF-A0A6M3KAU9-F1
#
_entry.id   AF-A0A6M3KAU9-F1
#
_cell.length_a   1.000
_cell.length_b   1.000
_cell.length_c   1.000
_cell.angle_alpha   90.00
_cell.angle_beta   90.00
_cell.angle_gamma   90.00
#
_symmetry.space_group_name_H-M   'P 1'
#
loop_
_entity.id
_entity.type
_entity.pdbx_description
1 polymer ?
#
loop_
_entity_poly.entity_id
_entity_poly.type
_entity_poly.pdbx_seq_one_letter_code
_entity_poly.pdbx_strand_id
1 'polypeptide(L)'
;STLGDGRQSERFWGKKSNHATNYDVGYKTFALKNEMSEIEAKATLERVHQGYPQIRGGFHQIIQNMLKHNRTVTNLFGRTRLFLGPIIPSYPFVPAGVCQNTYREAYAQLPQSTCADKINEQGVEYIYYNQHLFKPIELLTQVHDSIVFQIPLSVPWIDHARMLLLIKESLETPLKWHGISFPTPCDIAIGFNMYKKEMIEIKSKKIPGNLNLFADKLKEIYDELTTRQLLKSTKPSFNNQSL
;
A
#
# COMPACT_ATOMS: atom_id res chain seq x y z
N SER A 1 -26.68 -8.05 3.05
CA SER A 1 -25.47 -8.79 2.65
C SER A 1 -25.04 -9.67 3.82
N THR A 2 -24.62 -10.92 3.58
CA THR A 2 -24.12 -11.88 4.59
C THR A 2 -22.61 -11.73 4.87
N LEU A 3 -21.99 -10.66 4.36
CA LEU A 3 -20.56 -10.40 4.44
C LEU A 3 -20.08 -10.11 5.88
N GLY A 4 -19.29 -11.02 6.45
CA GLY A 4 -18.57 -10.86 7.72
C GLY A 4 -19.43 -10.94 8.99
N ASP A 5 -18.76 -10.92 10.14
CA ASP A 5 -19.36 -10.93 11.49
C ASP A 5 -19.88 -9.56 12.00
N GLY A 6 -19.91 -8.54 11.13
CA GLY A 6 -20.33 -7.18 11.47
C GLY A 6 -19.27 -6.31 12.18
N ARG A 7 -18.07 -6.83 12.48
CA ARG A 7 -17.00 -6.05 13.16
C ARG A 7 -16.24 -5.11 12.25
N GLN A 8 -16.36 -5.29 10.93
CA GLN A 8 -15.60 -4.56 9.93
C GLN A 8 -16.52 -3.82 8.96
N SER A 9 -16.10 -2.64 8.53
CA SER A 9 -16.84 -1.86 7.53
C SER A 9 -16.94 -2.59 6.17
N GLU A 10 -17.99 -2.33 5.40
CA GLU A 10 -18.12 -2.85 4.02
C GLU A 10 -16.92 -2.46 3.15
N ARG A 11 -16.36 -1.26 3.36
CA ARG A 11 -15.13 -0.81 2.68
C ARG A 11 -13.93 -1.71 2.97
N PHE A 12 -13.79 -2.18 4.21
CA PHE A 12 -12.72 -3.11 4.59
C PHE A 12 -12.85 -4.42 3.81
N TRP A 13 -14.05 -5.00 3.80
CA TRP A 13 -14.34 -6.23 3.06
C TRP A 13 -14.14 -6.07 1.56
N GLY A 14 -14.59 -4.96 0.98
CA GLY A 14 -14.37 -4.63 -0.42
C GLY A 14 -12.89 -4.50 -0.77
N LYS A 15 -12.09 -3.81 0.05
CA LYS A 15 -10.63 -3.68 -0.16
C LYS A 15 -9.93 -5.04 -0.10
N LYS A 16 -10.25 -5.84 0.93
CA LYS A 16 -9.67 -7.18 1.13
C LYS A 16 -10.01 -8.11 -0.04
N SER A 17 -11.28 -8.10 -0.47
CA SER A 17 -11.78 -8.92 -1.57
C SER A 17 -11.16 -8.53 -2.91
N ASN A 18 -11.13 -7.24 -3.25
CA ASN A 18 -10.53 -6.76 -4.50
C ASN A 18 -9.06 -7.16 -4.63
N HIS A 19 -8.28 -7.02 -3.55
CA HIS A 19 -6.87 -7.42 -3.56
C HIS A 19 -6.70 -8.92 -3.80
N ALA A 20 -7.52 -9.76 -3.17
CA ALA A 20 -7.48 -11.20 -3.35
C ALA A 20 -7.88 -11.62 -4.78
N THR A 21 -8.92 -10.99 -5.34
CA THR A 21 -9.41 -11.30 -6.68
C THR A 21 -8.41 -10.93 -7.79
N ASN A 22 -7.66 -9.84 -7.62
CA ASN A 22 -6.58 -9.46 -8.54
C ASN A 22 -5.47 -10.52 -8.66
N TYR A 23 -5.31 -11.38 -7.64
CA TYR A 23 -4.29 -12.45 -7.60
C TYR A 23 -4.89 -13.86 -7.67
N ASP A 24 -6.04 -14.00 -8.33
CA ASP A 24 -6.66 -15.30 -8.64
C ASP A 24 -6.93 -16.19 -7.41
N VAL A 25 -7.45 -15.58 -6.34
CA VAL A 25 -7.89 -16.32 -5.15
C VAL A 25 -8.96 -17.36 -5.51
N GLY A 26 -8.82 -18.58 -4.98
CA GLY A 26 -9.82 -19.63 -5.15
C GLY A 26 -11.09 -19.36 -4.32
N TYR A 27 -12.25 -19.76 -4.84
CA TYR A 27 -13.55 -19.49 -4.21
C TYR A 27 -13.67 -20.06 -2.78
N LYS A 28 -13.05 -21.20 -2.47
CA LYS A 28 -13.02 -21.75 -1.10
C LYS A 28 -12.29 -20.84 -0.12
N THR A 29 -11.11 -20.35 -0.52
CA THR A 29 -10.33 -19.40 0.28
C THR A 29 -11.06 -18.07 0.40
N PHE A 30 -11.73 -17.62 -0.66
CA PHE A 30 -12.54 -16.40 -0.66
C PHE A 30 -13.73 -16.52 0.30
N ALA A 31 -14.45 -17.65 0.26
CA ALA A 31 -15.56 -17.97 1.15
C ALA A 31 -15.12 -17.94 2.61
N LEU A 32 -14.05 -18.66 2.93
CA LEU A 32 -13.48 -18.69 4.28
C LEU A 32 -13.04 -17.30 4.76
N LYS A 33 -12.33 -16.54 3.92
CA LYS A 33 -11.77 -15.22 4.31
C LYS A 33 -12.83 -14.14 4.47
N ASN A 34 -13.98 -14.28 3.84
CA ASN A 34 -15.09 -13.31 3.87
C ASN A 34 -16.33 -13.85 4.60
N GLU A 35 -16.20 -15.00 5.27
CA GLU A 35 -17.22 -15.61 6.12
C GLU A 35 -18.57 -15.76 5.38
N MET A 36 -18.52 -16.29 4.16
CA MET A 36 -19.69 -16.53 3.31
C MET A 36 -19.72 -17.95 2.74
N SER A 37 -20.85 -18.37 2.16
CA SER A 37 -20.94 -19.70 1.54
C SER A 37 -20.07 -19.83 0.29
N GLU A 38 -19.64 -21.06 -0.03
CA GLU A 38 -18.88 -21.34 -1.27
C GLU A 38 -19.69 -20.98 -2.54
N ILE A 39 -21.02 -21.13 -2.50
CA ILE A 39 -21.93 -20.80 -3.60
C ILE A 39 -21.92 -19.28 -3.85
N GLU A 40 -22.09 -18.48 -2.81
CA GLU A 40 -22.04 -17.01 -2.90
C GLU A 40 -20.65 -16.52 -3.31
N ALA A 41 -19.58 -17.12 -2.77
CA ALA A 41 -18.20 -16.79 -3.13
C ALA A 41 -17.93 -17.02 -4.62
N LYS A 42 -18.35 -18.17 -5.16
CA LYS A 42 -18.20 -18.49 -6.58
C LYS A 42 -18.97 -17.49 -7.47
N ALA A 43 -20.24 -17.23 -7.13
CA ALA A 43 -21.05 -16.26 -7.88
C ALA A 43 -20.47 -14.84 -7.82
N THR A 44 -19.94 -14.43 -6.66
CA THR A 44 -19.32 -13.12 -6.46
C THR A 44 -18.05 -12.97 -7.28
N LEU A 45 -17.13 -13.94 -7.22
CA LEU A 45 -15.89 -13.91 -8.00
C LEU A 45 -16.17 -13.85 -9.49
N GLU A 46 -17.12 -14.65 -10.00
CA GLU A 46 -17.48 -14.63 -11.41
C GLU A 46 -18.06 -13.28 -11.84
N ARG A 47 -18.94 -12.66 -11.03
CA ARG A 47 -19.44 -11.30 -11.32
C ARG A 47 -18.33 -10.27 -11.33
N VAL A 48 -17.37 -10.35 -10.41
CA VAL A 48 -16.22 -9.43 -10.39
C VAL A 48 -15.39 -9.59 -11.67
N HIS A 49 -15.07 -10.81 -12.06
CA HIS A 49 -14.28 -11.04 -13.27
C HIS A 49 -15.03 -10.70 -14.57
N GLN A 50 -16.36 -10.83 -14.59
CA GLN A 50 -17.20 -10.35 -15.69
C GLN A 50 -17.21 -8.81 -15.78
N GLY A 51 -17.25 -8.12 -14.63
CA GLY A 51 -17.19 -6.65 -14.58
C GLY A 51 -15.82 -6.07 -14.90
N TYR A 52 -14.75 -6.84 -14.67
CA TYR A 52 -13.36 -6.43 -14.91
C TYR A 52 -12.60 -7.47 -15.77
N PRO A 53 -13.00 -7.65 -17.05
CA PRO A 53 -12.42 -8.68 -17.91
C PRO A 53 -10.91 -8.52 -18.12
N GLN A 54 -10.39 -7.29 -18.02
CA GLN A 54 -8.96 -6.97 -18.15
C GLN A 54 -8.08 -7.62 -17.08
N ILE A 55 -8.63 -8.09 -15.96
CA ILE A 55 -7.86 -8.80 -14.93
C ILE A 55 -7.39 -10.14 -15.49
N ARG A 56 -8.34 -11.01 -15.88
CA ARG A 56 -8.04 -12.34 -16.42
C ARG A 56 -7.54 -12.26 -17.87
N GLY A 57 -8.24 -11.51 -18.72
CA GLY A 57 -7.97 -11.40 -20.15
C GLY A 57 -6.81 -10.47 -20.53
N GLY A 58 -6.31 -9.67 -19.58
CA GLY A 58 -5.18 -8.77 -19.81
C GLY A 58 -4.03 -9.11 -18.87
N PHE A 59 -4.13 -8.64 -17.62
CA PHE A 59 -3.04 -8.73 -16.65
C PHE A 59 -2.55 -10.17 -16.41
N HIS A 60 -3.45 -11.11 -16.10
CA HIS A 60 -3.06 -12.50 -15.87
C HIS A 60 -2.45 -13.14 -17.12
N GLN A 61 -3.03 -12.92 -18.30
CA GLN A 61 -2.47 -13.44 -19.56
C GLN A 61 -1.06 -12.92 -19.83
N ILE A 62 -0.80 -11.64 -19.61
CA ILE A 62 0.54 -11.04 -19.75
C ILE A 62 1.55 -11.77 -18.86
N ILE A 63 1.23 -11.94 -17.58
CA ILE A 63 2.13 -12.64 -16.62
C ILE A 63 2.32 -14.11 -17.00
N GLN A 64 1.26 -14.81 -17.40
CA GLN A 64 1.37 -16.20 -17.86
C GLN A 64 2.28 -16.32 -19.08
N ASN A 65 2.20 -15.37 -20.01
CA ASN A 65 3.04 -15.35 -21.21
C ASN A 65 4.51 -15.11 -20.85
N MET A 66 4.81 -14.21 -19.90
CA MET A 66 6.17 -14.03 -19.39
C MET A 66 6.73 -15.35 -18.81
N LEU A 67 5.92 -16.04 -17.99
CA LEU A 67 6.32 -17.33 -17.41
C LEU A 67 6.49 -18.45 -18.45
N LYS A 68 5.67 -18.48 -19.49
CA LYS A 68 5.79 -19.46 -20.59
C LYS A 68 6.99 -19.18 -21.48
N HIS A 69 7.35 -17.91 -21.65
CA HIS A 69 8.46 -17.51 -22.50
C HIS A 69 9.81 -17.84 -21.86
N ASN A 70 10.06 -17.38 -20.64
CA ASN A 70 11.40 -17.50 -20.03
C ASN A 70 11.39 -17.71 -18.51
N ARG A 71 10.23 -18.03 -17.92
CA ARG A 71 10.05 -18.28 -16.47
C ARG A 71 10.28 -17.06 -15.58
N THR A 72 10.35 -15.84 -16.12
CA THR A 72 10.63 -14.64 -15.32
C THR A 72 9.47 -13.64 -15.31
N VAL A 73 9.42 -12.80 -14.29
CA VAL A 73 8.57 -11.59 -14.26
C VAL A 73 9.45 -10.39 -13.92
N THR A 74 9.38 -9.36 -14.76
CA THR A 74 10.08 -8.09 -14.57
C THR A 74 9.10 -7.00 -14.19
N ASN A 75 9.43 -6.22 -13.16
CA ASN A 75 8.58 -5.15 -12.66
C ASN A 75 8.86 -3.81 -13.36
N LEU A 76 8.18 -2.72 -12.96
CA LEU A 76 8.30 -1.43 -13.64
C LEU A 76 9.64 -0.70 -13.41
N PHE A 77 10.44 -1.18 -12.45
CA PHE A 77 11.79 -0.69 -12.14
C PHE A 77 12.89 -1.60 -12.71
N GLY A 78 12.51 -2.63 -13.48
CA GLY A 78 13.46 -3.55 -14.11
C GLY A 78 13.93 -4.71 -13.23
N ARG A 79 13.49 -4.80 -11.97
CA ARG A 79 13.79 -5.97 -11.13
C ARG A 79 13.10 -7.20 -11.72
N THR A 80 13.88 -8.25 -11.90
CA THR A 80 13.42 -9.52 -12.47
C THR A 80 13.49 -10.64 -11.44
N ARG A 81 12.45 -11.48 -11.39
CA ARG A 81 12.40 -12.69 -10.56
C ARG A 81 12.18 -13.94 -11.42
N LEU A 82 12.96 -14.98 -11.17
CA LEU A 82 12.80 -16.31 -11.76
C LEU A 82 11.80 -17.17 -10.96
N PHE A 83 10.92 -17.87 -11.67
CA PHE A 83 9.92 -18.78 -11.11
C PHE A 83 10.24 -20.23 -11.50
N LEU A 84 10.64 -21.02 -10.51
CA LEU A 84 11.00 -22.43 -10.70
C LEU A 84 9.83 -23.41 -10.49
N GLY A 85 8.70 -22.94 -9.96
CA GLY A 85 7.51 -23.77 -9.78
C GLY A 85 6.93 -24.26 -11.11
N PRO A 86 6.16 -25.35 -11.14
CA PRO A 86 5.57 -25.85 -12.38
C PRO A 86 4.54 -24.87 -12.95
N ILE A 87 4.35 -24.89 -14.28
CA ILE A 87 3.32 -24.09 -14.98
C ILE A 87 2.51 -24.86 -16.01
N ILE A 88 2.93 -26.08 -16.33
CA ILE A 88 2.25 -26.99 -17.25
C ILE A 88 1.85 -28.22 -16.44
N PRO A 89 0.55 -28.51 -16.30
CA PRO A 89 0.08 -29.74 -15.66
C PRO A 89 0.59 -30.97 -16.43
N SER A 90 0.99 -32.00 -15.71
CA SER A 90 1.40 -33.29 -16.26
C SER A 90 0.93 -34.37 -15.30
N TYR A 91 -0.17 -35.05 -15.65
CA TYR A 91 -0.74 -36.06 -14.77
C TYR A 91 0.10 -37.36 -14.78
N PRO A 92 0.32 -38.03 -13.62
CA PRO A 92 -0.12 -37.66 -12.27
C PRO A 92 0.87 -36.75 -11.49
N PHE A 93 2.03 -36.45 -12.05
CA PHE A 93 3.19 -35.89 -11.32
C PHE A 93 3.07 -34.40 -10.99
N VAL A 94 2.30 -33.63 -11.75
CA VAL A 94 2.15 -32.18 -11.62
C VAL A 94 0.66 -31.82 -11.70
N PRO A 95 -0.05 -31.78 -10.54
CA PRO A 95 -1.44 -31.38 -10.48
C PRO A 95 -1.64 -29.92 -10.89
N ALA A 96 -2.77 -29.61 -11.53
CA ALA A 96 -3.11 -28.26 -11.98
C ALA A 96 -3.07 -27.20 -10.86
N GLY A 97 -3.44 -27.57 -9.63
CA GLY A 97 -3.40 -26.68 -8.47
C GLY A 97 -1.99 -26.20 -8.12
N VAL A 98 -0.96 -27.02 -8.33
CA VAL A 98 0.44 -26.63 -8.09
C VAL A 98 0.88 -25.61 -9.13
N CYS A 99 0.49 -25.80 -10.40
CA CYS A 99 0.73 -24.80 -11.45
C CYS A 99 0.03 -23.46 -11.14
N GLN A 100 -1.19 -23.52 -10.62
CA GLN A 100 -1.95 -22.33 -10.25
C GLN A 100 -1.27 -21.54 -9.11
N ASN A 101 -0.61 -22.22 -8.16
CA ASN A 101 0.15 -21.53 -7.12
C ASN A 101 1.33 -20.72 -7.70
N THR A 102 2.10 -21.30 -8.63
CA THR A 102 3.16 -20.58 -9.33
C THR A 102 2.62 -19.33 -10.05
N TYR A 103 1.47 -19.46 -10.72
CA TYR A 103 0.82 -18.32 -11.38
C TYR A 103 0.37 -17.25 -10.40
N ARG A 104 -0.25 -17.63 -9.26
CA ARG A 104 -0.67 -16.68 -8.21
C ARG A 104 0.51 -15.90 -7.64
N GLU A 105 1.62 -16.57 -7.37
CA GLU A 105 2.85 -15.91 -6.91
C GLU A 105 3.38 -14.91 -7.95
N ALA A 106 3.35 -15.29 -9.23
CA ALA A 106 3.76 -14.41 -10.33
C ALA A 106 2.82 -13.21 -10.52
N TYR A 107 1.50 -13.39 -10.35
CA TYR A 107 0.54 -12.29 -10.39
C TYR A 107 0.79 -11.27 -9.27
N ALA A 108 1.16 -11.74 -8.08
CA ALA A 108 1.48 -10.87 -6.96
C ALA A 108 2.83 -10.15 -7.13
N GLN A 109 3.82 -10.82 -7.73
CA GLN A 109 5.19 -10.33 -7.86
C GLN A 109 5.27 -8.96 -8.55
N LEU A 110 4.65 -8.77 -9.71
CA LEU A 110 4.79 -7.54 -10.49
C LEU A 110 4.36 -6.30 -9.68
N PRO A 111 3.12 -6.20 -9.17
CA PRO A 111 2.68 -5.03 -8.42
C PRO A 111 3.38 -4.90 -7.05
N GLN A 112 3.59 -5.99 -6.32
CA GLN A 112 4.21 -5.92 -4.99
C GLN A 112 5.66 -5.46 -5.06
N SER A 113 6.45 -6.03 -5.98
CA SER A 113 7.85 -5.61 -6.16
C SER A 113 7.95 -4.20 -6.74
N THR A 114 7.04 -3.81 -7.65
CA THR A 114 6.98 -2.42 -8.15
C THR A 114 6.73 -1.44 -7.00
N CYS A 115 5.81 -1.76 -6.09
CA CYS A 115 5.52 -0.91 -4.93
C CYS A 115 6.71 -0.83 -3.96
N ALA A 116 7.40 -1.95 -3.74
CA ALA A 116 8.61 -1.97 -2.92
C ALA A 116 9.72 -1.08 -3.53
N ASP A 117 9.96 -1.21 -4.84
CA ASP A 117 11.00 -0.43 -5.53
C ASP A 117 10.67 1.05 -5.62
N LYS A 118 9.40 1.38 -5.84
CA LYS A 118 8.88 2.75 -5.75
C LYS A 118 9.24 3.41 -4.42
N ILE A 119 9.00 2.72 -3.30
CA ILE A 119 9.25 3.26 -1.95
C ILE A 119 10.74 3.32 -1.65
N ASN A 120 11.51 2.32 -2.09
CA ASN A 120 12.95 2.29 -1.89
C ASN A 120 13.64 3.39 -2.71
N GLU A 121 13.55 3.33 -4.04
CA GLU A 121 14.31 4.22 -4.93
C GLU A 121 13.85 5.68 -4.83
N GLN A 122 12.53 5.92 -4.85
CA GLN A 122 11.98 7.28 -4.91
C GLN A 122 11.61 7.86 -3.54
N GLY A 123 11.81 7.08 -2.47
CA GLY A 123 11.55 7.51 -1.10
C GLY A 123 12.79 7.39 -0.23
N VAL A 124 13.10 6.17 0.22
CA VAL A 124 14.19 5.93 1.18
C VAL A 124 15.55 6.35 0.63
N GLU A 125 15.93 5.87 -0.56
CA GLU A 125 17.19 6.19 -1.21
C GLU A 125 17.26 7.68 -1.58
N TYR A 126 16.15 8.25 -2.06
CA TYR A 126 16.06 9.67 -2.34
C TYR A 126 16.36 10.52 -1.10
N ILE A 127 15.81 10.18 0.07
CA ILE A 127 16.12 10.86 1.33
C ILE A 127 17.58 10.59 1.73
N TYR A 128 17.99 9.32 1.72
CA TYR A 128 19.27 8.87 2.23
C TYR A 128 20.46 9.47 1.46
N TYR A 129 20.45 9.42 0.13
CA TYR A 129 21.58 9.89 -0.69
C TYR A 129 21.61 11.41 -0.90
N ASN A 130 20.49 12.12 -0.66
CA ASN A 130 20.42 13.58 -0.80
C ASN A 130 20.50 14.31 0.55
N GLN A 131 21.47 13.94 1.41
CA GLN A 131 21.63 14.55 2.75
C GLN A 131 21.82 16.07 2.74
N HIS A 132 22.32 16.65 1.65
CA HIS A 132 22.40 18.11 1.51
C HIS A 132 21.01 18.79 1.54
N LEU A 133 19.94 18.09 1.18
CA LEU A 133 18.55 18.55 1.25
C LEU A 133 17.84 18.12 2.54
N PHE A 134 18.22 16.95 3.06
CA PHE A 134 17.46 16.19 4.07
C PHE A 134 18.23 15.92 5.37
N LYS A 135 19.37 16.59 5.61
CA LYS A 135 20.20 16.41 6.81
C LYS A 135 19.43 16.33 8.14
N PRO A 136 18.35 17.11 8.37
CA PRO A 136 17.60 17.03 9.63
C PRO A 136 16.63 15.84 9.74
N ILE A 137 16.37 15.10 8.66
CA ILE A 137 15.47 13.95 8.67
C ILE A 137 16.21 12.74 9.27
N GLU A 138 15.60 12.12 10.27
CA GLU A 138 16.00 10.83 10.79
C GLU A 138 15.01 9.75 10.34
N LEU A 139 15.46 8.87 9.42
CA LEU A 139 14.69 7.73 8.96
C LEU A 139 14.51 6.71 10.10
N LEU A 140 13.27 6.34 10.42
CA LEU A 140 12.96 5.44 11.54
C LEU A 140 12.62 4.03 11.05
N THR A 141 11.64 3.91 10.14
CA THR A 141 11.22 2.62 9.61
C THR A 141 10.52 2.77 8.26
N GLN A 142 10.47 1.67 7.52
CA GLN A 142 9.70 1.53 6.29
C GLN A 142 8.73 0.37 6.47
N VAL A 143 7.45 0.63 6.24
CA VAL A 143 6.36 -0.33 6.42
C VAL A 143 5.58 -0.41 5.11
N HIS A 144 6.00 -1.32 4.23
CA HIS A 144 5.40 -1.55 2.91
C HIS A 144 5.33 -0.27 2.05
N ASP A 145 4.16 0.38 2.01
CA ASP A 145 3.83 1.58 1.24
C ASP A 145 4.02 2.88 2.03
N SER A 146 4.69 2.83 3.18
CA SER A 146 4.91 3.97 4.07
C SER A 146 6.35 4.07 4.53
N ILE A 147 6.86 5.31 4.57
CA ILE A 147 8.14 5.67 5.18
C ILE A 147 7.82 6.51 6.41
N VAL A 148 8.44 6.17 7.54
CA VAL A 148 8.30 6.88 8.80
C VAL A 148 9.66 7.46 9.18
N PHE A 149 9.66 8.75 9.47
CA PHE A 149 10.85 9.49 9.88
C PHE A 149 10.45 10.60 10.85
N GLN A 150 11.44 11.21 11.50
CA GLN A 150 11.25 12.36 12.37
C GLN A 150 12.11 13.55 11.92
N ILE A 151 11.63 14.75 12.22
CA ILE A 151 12.33 16.02 11.98
C ILE A 151 12.34 16.78 13.32
N PRO A 152 13.50 17.25 13.81
CA PRO A 152 13.57 18.04 15.03
C PRO A 152 12.72 19.31 14.96
N LEU A 153 12.01 19.64 16.03
CA LEU A 153 11.22 20.89 16.13
C LEU A 153 12.09 22.15 16.14
N SER A 154 13.39 22.03 16.38
CA SER A 154 14.35 23.12 16.22
C SER A 154 14.54 23.54 14.76
N VAL A 155 14.14 22.68 13.80
CA VAL A 155 14.14 23.01 12.37
C VAL A 155 12.89 23.86 12.07
N PRO A 156 13.02 24.99 11.36
CA PRO A 156 11.88 25.83 11.01
C PRO A 156 10.80 25.08 10.20
N TRP A 157 9.52 25.36 10.45
CA TRP A 157 8.40 24.73 9.72
C TRP A 157 8.48 24.88 8.20
N ILE A 158 9.07 25.96 7.72
CA ILE A 158 9.30 26.18 6.29
C ILE A 158 10.23 25.12 5.68
N ASP A 159 11.24 24.69 6.44
CA ASP A 159 12.16 23.63 6.02
C ASP A 159 11.51 22.25 6.13
N HIS A 160 10.65 22.02 7.14
CA HIS A 160 9.81 20.81 7.20
C HIS A 160 8.96 20.70 5.94
N ALA A 161 8.22 21.76 5.60
CA ALA A 161 7.38 21.81 4.42
C ALA A 161 8.17 21.57 3.13
N ARG A 162 9.35 22.20 3.01
CA ARG A 162 10.23 22.05 1.83
C ARG A 162 10.65 20.60 1.64
N MET A 163 11.16 19.97 2.70
CA MET A 163 11.61 18.57 2.63
C MET A 163 10.46 17.62 2.31
N LEU A 164 9.30 17.82 2.93
CA LEU A 164 8.11 17.00 2.70
C LEU A 164 7.57 17.12 1.27
N LEU A 165 7.58 18.32 0.68
CA LEU A 165 7.16 18.53 -0.71
C LEU A 165 8.12 17.87 -1.70
N LEU A 166 9.44 17.95 -1.47
CA LEU A 166 10.43 17.27 -2.32
C LEU A 166 10.28 15.74 -2.28
N ILE A 167 10.09 15.17 -1.10
CA ILE A 167 9.85 13.73 -0.93
C ILE A 167 8.55 13.32 -1.63
N LYS A 168 7.49 14.11 -1.44
CA LYS A 168 6.19 13.89 -2.09
C LYS A 168 6.33 13.91 -3.61
N GLU A 169 7.00 14.91 -4.17
CA GLU A 169 7.23 15.03 -5.60
C GLU A 169 7.97 13.81 -6.16
N SER A 170 9.04 13.37 -5.49
CA SER A 170 9.77 12.16 -5.85
C SER A 170 8.86 10.92 -5.85
N LEU A 171 8.11 10.68 -4.76
CA LEU A 171 7.17 9.57 -4.63
C LEU A 171 5.98 9.67 -5.61
N GLU A 172 5.62 10.86 -6.08
CA GLU A 172 4.53 11.05 -7.06
C GLU A 172 5.00 10.93 -8.52
N THR A 173 6.30 10.74 -8.76
CA THR A 173 6.87 10.50 -10.10
C THR A 173 6.07 9.41 -10.86
N PRO A 174 5.49 9.70 -12.04
CA PRO A 174 4.63 8.75 -12.73
C PRO A 174 5.34 7.45 -13.11
N LEU A 175 4.66 6.32 -12.89
CA LEU A 175 5.06 5.03 -13.42
C LEU A 175 4.56 4.88 -14.85
N LYS A 176 5.33 4.20 -15.71
CA LYS A 176 4.96 3.95 -17.11
C LYS A 176 4.62 2.48 -17.32
N TRP A 177 3.46 2.21 -17.94
CA TRP A 177 3.02 0.86 -18.28
C TRP A 177 2.20 0.88 -19.57
N HIS A 178 2.61 0.12 -20.58
CA HIS A 178 1.95 0.03 -21.89
C HIS A 178 1.54 1.37 -22.50
N GLY A 179 2.45 2.35 -22.51
CA GLY A 179 2.20 3.68 -23.09
C GLY A 179 1.39 4.63 -22.22
N ILE A 180 0.91 4.18 -21.06
CA ILE A 180 0.20 5.01 -20.09
C ILE A 180 1.17 5.40 -18.98
N SER A 181 1.12 6.67 -18.56
CA SER A 181 1.79 7.16 -17.37
C SER A 181 0.77 7.45 -16.29
N PHE A 182 1.01 6.97 -15.07
CA PHE A 182 0.11 7.20 -13.94
C PHE A 182 0.89 7.57 -12.67
N PRO A 183 0.52 8.66 -11.99
CA PRO A 183 1.12 9.02 -10.71
C PRO A 183 0.55 8.16 -9.58
N THR A 184 1.33 7.97 -8.51
CA THR A 184 0.86 7.34 -7.27
C THR A 184 0.73 8.41 -6.20
N PRO A 185 -0.50 8.81 -5.80
CA PRO A 185 -0.68 9.88 -4.82
C PRO A 185 -0.02 9.56 -3.47
N CYS A 186 0.74 10.50 -2.93
CA CYS A 186 1.39 10.40 -1.63
C CYS A 186 0.65 11.25 -0.59
N ASP A 187 0.03 10.57 0.38
CA ASP A 187 -0.55 11.18 1.59
C ASP A 187 0.56 11.42 2.64
N ILE A 188 0.36 12.39 3.53
CA ILE A 188 1.29 12.69 4.64
C ILE A 188 0.55 12.53 5.96
N ALA A 189 1.16 11.85 6.94
CA ALA A 189 0.61 11.73 8.29
C ALA A 189 1.60 12.29 9.32
N ILE A 190 1.09 13.04 10.31
CA ILE A 190 1.90 13.74 11.32
C ILE A 190 1.40 13.33 12.70
N GLY A 191 2.31 13.05 13.62
CA GLY A 191 1.99 12.69 14.99
C GLY A 191 3.22 12.66 15.89
N PHE A 192 3.01 12.53 17.19
CA PHE A 192 4.09 12.40 18.19
C PHE A 192 4.60 10.97 18.36
N ASN A 193 3.96 10.01 17.69
CA ASN A 193 4.33 8.61 17.71
C ASN A 193 3.90 7.93 16.39
N MET A 194 4.27 6.67 16.23
CA MET A 194 3.99 5.87 15.03
C MET A 194 2.60 5.21 15.03
N TYR A 195 1.75 5.49 16.02
CA TYR A 195 0.41 4.91 16.08
C TYR A 195 -0.55 5.69 15.19
N LYS A 196 -0.82 5.16 13.99
CA LYS A 196 -1.60 5.83 12.93
C LYS A 196 -2.95 6.44 13.39
N LYS A 197 -3.62 5.88 14.41
CA LYS A 197 -4.89 6.43 14.90
C LYS A 197 -4.75 7.74 15.67
N GLU A 198 -3.55 8.05 16.16
CA GLU A 198 -3.24 9.30 16.85
C GLU A 198 -2.60 10.35 15.94
N MET A 199 -2.30 9.98 14.69
CA MET A 199 -1.75 10.89 13.68
C MET A 199 -2.86 11.63 12.94
N ILE A 200 -2.55 12.81 12.44
CA ILE A 200 -3.41 13.57 11.52
C ILE A 200 -2.90 13.34 10.10
N GLU A 201 -3.75 12.78 9.24
CA GLU A 201 -3.44 12.47 7.84
C GLU A 201 -3.96 13.57 6.90
N ILE A 202 -3.07 14.10 6.07
CA ILE A 202 -3.36 15.03 4.99
C ILE A 202 -3.33 14.24 3.67
N LYS A 203 -4.47 14.20 2.99
CA LYS A 203 -4.57 13.56 1.68
C LYS A 203 -3.74 14.30 0.63
N SER A 204 -3.13 13.57 -0.29
CA SER A 204 -2.28 14.10 -1.38
C SER A 204 -2.88 15.35 -2.04
N LYS A 205 -4.17 15.28 -2.40
CA LYS A 205 -4.91 16.38 -3.06
C LYS A 205 -5.15 17.62 -2.19
N LYS A 206 -4.99 17.51 -0.87
CA LYS A 206 -5.21 18.56 0.13
C LYS A 206 -3.89 19.16 0.65
N ILE A 207 -2.75 18.64 0.23
CA ILE A 207 -1.44 19.18 0.60
C ILE A 207 -1.23 20.48 -0.20
N PRO A 208 -1.04 21.64 0.44
CA PRO A 208 -0.79 22.89 -0.27
C PRO A 208 0.52 22.80 -1.07
N GLY A 209 0.49 23.21 -2.34
CA GLY A 209 1.70 23.32 -3.16
C GLY A 209 2.54 24.56 -2.83
N ASN A 210 1.95 25.57 -2.18
CA ASN A 210 2.68 26.75 -1.70
C ASN A 210 3.40 26.42 -0.39
N LEU A 211 4.71 26.71 -0.36
CA LEU A 211 5.59 26.36 0.75
C LEU A 211 5.17 27.00 2.08
N ASN A 212 4.81 28.29 2.09
CA ASN A 212 4.40 29.00 3.31
C ASN A 212 3.07 28.47 3.85
N LEU A 213 2.08 28.28 2.96
CA LEU A 213 0.78 27.72 3.35
C LEU A 213 0.93 26.31 3.92
N PHE A 214 1.84 25.50 3.37
CA PHE A 214 2.06 24.17 3.91
C PHE A 214 2.78 24.23 5.26
N ALA A 215 3.77 25.09 5.43
CA ALA A 215 4.44 25.31 6.71
C ALA A 215 3.46 25.74 7.82
N ASP A 216 2.57 26.69 7.52
CA ASP A 216 1.51 27.13 8.43
C ASP A 216 0.58 25.96 8.79
N LYS A 217 0.24 25.13 7.80
CA LYS A 217 -0.60 23.94 8.01
C LYS A 217 0.08 22.89 8.89
N LEU A 218 1.38 22.67 8.74
CA LEU A 218 2.15 21.75 9.60
C LEU A 218 2.13 22.25 11.05
N LYS A 219 2.34 23.56 11.24
CA LYS A 219 2.29 24.19 12.56
C LYS A 219 0.90 24.09 13.19
N GLU A 220 -0.16 24.37 12.43
CA GLU A 220 -1.55 24.21 12.89
C GLU A 220 -1.83 22.78 13.39
N ILE A 221 -1.40 21.77 12.63
CA ILE A 221 -1.55 20.36 13.00
C ILE A 221 -0.77 20.03 14.27
N TYR A 222 0.45 20.55 14.42
CA TYR A 222 1.25 20.37 15.63
C TYR A 222 0.59 21.00 16.86
N ASP A 223 0.09 22.24 16.74
CA ASP A 223 -0.59 22.96 17.81
C ASP A 223 -1.88 22.22 18.23
N GLU A 224 -2.62 21.66 17.26
CA GLU A 224 -3.79 20.82 17.49
C GLU A 224 -3.43 19.53 18.25
N LEU A 225 -2.40 18.80 17.80
CA LEU A 225 -1.95 17.57 18.44
C LEU A 225 -1.48 17.82 19.88
N THR A 226 -0.74 18.91 20.10
CA THR A 226 -0.28 19.33 21.43
C THR A 226 -1.46 19.58 22.36
N THR A 227 -2.48 20.31 21.88
CA THR A 227 -3.71 20.58 22.63
C THR A 227 -4.44 19.28 22.99
N ARG A 228 -4.57 18.35 22.04
CA ARG A 228 -5.19 17.04 22.28
C ARG A 228 -4.44 16.22 23.34
N GLN A 229 -3.11 16.27 23.36
CA GLN A 229 -2.30 15.54 24.33
C GLN A 229 -2.44 16.14 25.74
N LEU A 230 -2.43 17.46 25.87
CA LEU A 230 -2.67 18.16 27.14
C LEU A 230 -4.04 17.79 27.71
N LEU A 231 -5.10 17.79 26.90
CA LEU A 231 -6.45 17.39 27.32
C LEU A 231 -6.57 15.91 27.73
N LYS A 232 -5.77 15.02 27.14
CA LYS A 232 -5.70 13.61 27.57
C LYS A 232 -5.02 13.49 28.94
N SER A 233 -3.96 14.27 29.18
CA SER A 233 -3.20 14.23 30.43
C SER A 233 -3.95 14.81 31.64
N THR A 234 -4.94 15.68 31.41
CA THR A 234 -5.75 16.31 32.47
C THR A 234 -7.04 15.55 32.80
N LYS A 235 -7.41 14.52 32.02
CA LYS A 235 -8.52 13.64 32.39
C LYS A 235 -8.05 12.65 33.48
N PRO A 236 -8.63 12.68 34.70
CA PRO A 236 -8.28 11.69 35.71
C PRO A 236 -8.60 10.29 35.15
N SER A 237 -7.62 9.39 35.25
CA SER A 237 -7.83 7.97 35.03
C SER A 237 -8.81 7.48 36.09
N PHE A 238 -10.10 7.43 35.76
CA PHE A 238 -11.05 6.64 36.53
C PHE A 238 -10.65 5.18 36.34
N ASN A 239 -9.78 4.71 37.24
CA ASN A 239 -9.57 3.30 37.48
C ASN A 239 -10.93 2.74 37.91
N ASN A 240 -11.63 2.09 36.99
CA ASN A 240 -12.63 1.10 37.34
C ASN A 240 -11.89 -0.10 37.94
N GLN A 241 -11.51 0.03 39.22
CA GLN A 241 -11.39 -1.10 40.12
C GLN A 241 -12.70 -1.18 40.90
N SER A 242 -13.61 -2.01 40.43
CA SER A 242 -14.67 -2.57 41.28
C SER A 242 -15.25 -3.84 40.67
N LEU A 243 -14.94 -4.93 41.38
CA LEU A 243 -15.62 -6.23 41.56
C LEU A 243 -15.64 -7.22 40.39
#